data_AF-A0A5C6DCY1-F1
#
_entry.id   AF-A0A5C6DCY1-F1
#
_cell.length_a   1.000
_cell.length_b   1.000
_cell.length_c   1.000
_cell.angle_alpha   90.00
_cell.angle_beta   90.00
_cell.angle_gamma   90.00
#
_symmetry.space_group_name_H-M   'P 1'
#
loop_
_entity.id
_entity.type
_entity.pdbx_description
1 polymer ?
#
loop_
_entity_poly.entity_id
_entity_poly.type
_entity_poly.pdbx_seq_one_letter_code
_entity_poly.pdbx_strand_id
1 'polypeptide(L)'
;MKCLCFDAARACFKLSLALAVSLLSVQQATAEVYVYGHQLGNESDATISRYTKTDSTTGSWDVDYGVVTAAESDTQFAADILGNIFTMDGATIKRLVPGIGGSPASFSTISTVGTIPTVTNLRNLEVTNSGDFLLSDSGSSTIHRYSHSISNWQSVVIDDPVPDGLQEVDATGDYDPFSNRYILGLNTATVAVEVDLNDFTNVGSQVFSLNELTSPVGDERLGSIVDGKFVRHTGNTGRLDRWNLSPSFAPTSSTSLIDLPGTDVDAMAGGVDRNAQELYVFYQDDNQFGTVDVNTGAYQPLSGLPGPTPANLGLSSITVVDTDVKLNNIQGVVSRYNTTISSLEIGGSNGTGDLQVAFNTLDSTGTVTVGALDSGTLAIDAFATFKSGDTFTNSAIGTTMIDAMGTLDATGQNVNNSGFMRIDGELIGTLNNETGGRVSGIGEMDELNIKFGSTLAPGNSVGEIEATVVAWQGGGAFEFEINDFAPGGEGGTWDLLTADELVFTESGAGDYLISVSSLSGAIPGEALNFDLNADYSLMFAQANLLTGFDAALFDIDASGFQNATAVDAAWSVSSQDSKLFLNYRISAVPEPTSLGLFSVLGLAWSTRRRRRR
;
A
#
# COMPACT_ATOMS: atom_id res chain seq x y z
N MET A 1 14.86 -54.05 -14.58
CA MET A 1 16.18 -54.47 -15.09
C MET A 1 16.32 -53.92 -16.52
N LYS A 2 17.28 -52.99 -16.76
CA LYS A 2 17.68 -52.34 -18.05
C LYS A 2 16.63 -51.40 -18.69
N CYS A 3 16.77 -50.08 -18.91
CA CYS A 3 17.85 -49.13 -19.31
C CYS A 3 18.04 -48.95 -20.84
N LEU A 4 18.03 -47.66 -21.28
CA LEU A 4 18.50 -47.02 -22.56
C LEU A 4 17.49 -46.98 -23.75
N CYS A 5 17.33 -45.93 -24.59
CA CYS A 5 18.00 -44.64 -24.87
C CYS A 5 17.23 -43.78 -25.93
N PHE A 6 17.32 -42.42 -25.87
CA PHE A 6 17.55 -41.37 -26.93
C PHE A 6 16.75 -41.36 -28.29
N ASP A 7 16.40 -40.26 -29.01
CA ASP A 7 16.85 -38.85 -29.10
C ASP A 7 15.90 -37.96 -29.97
N ALA A 8 16.08 -36.63 -29.85
CA ALA A 8 16.01 -35.54 -30.86
C ALA A 8 14.71 -35.08 -31.57
N ALA A 9 14.36 -33.79 -31.35
CA ALA A 9 14.15 -32.80 -32.43
C ALA A 9 14.29 -31.34 -31.92
N ARG A 10 15.47 -30.74 -32.17
CA ARG A 10 15.73 -29.29 -32.23
C ARG A 10 15.85 -28.90 -33.69
N ALA A 11 15.10 -27.90 -34.17
CA ALA A 11 15.51 -26.99 -35.25
C ALA A 11 14.44 -25.90 -35.50
N CYS A 12 14.72 -24.68 -35.05
CA CYS A 12 14.61 -23.48 -35.89
C CYS A 12 15.34 -22.31 -35.22
N PHE A 13 16.32 -21.77 -35.93
CA PHE A 13 17.20 -20.70 -35.52
C PHE A 13 17.18 -19.64 -36.64
N LYS A 14 17.17 -18.37 -36.22
CA LYS A 14 17.66 -17.16 -36.90
C LYS A 14 16.76 -16.35 -37.86
N LEU A 15 16.39 -15.17 -37.33
CA LEU A 15 16.91 -13.84 -37.72
C LEU A 15 15.99 -12.95 -38.59
N SER A 16 15.47 -11.90 -37.96
CA SER A 16 15.44 -10.55 -38.55
C SER A 16 15.78 -9.55 -37.45
N LEU A 17 16.87 -8.82 -37.67
CA LEU A 17 17.46 -7.79 -36.83
C LEU A 17 17.24 -6.45 -37.55
N ALA A 18 16.92 -5.41 -36.78
CA ALA A 18 17.31 -3.99 -36.94
C ALA A 18 16.21 -2.92 -37.17
N LEU A 19 16.28 -1.90 -36.29
CA LEU A 19 15.85 -0.48 -36.36
C LEU A 19 14.34 -0.18 -36.26
N ALA A 20 13.83 0.74 -35.41
CA ALA A 20 14.40 1.87 -34.66
C ALA A 20 13.53 2.13 -33.39
N VAL A 21 14.10 2.27 -32.18
CA VAL A 21 14.51 3.52 -31.48
C VAL A 21 13.39 4.56 -31.29
N SER A 22 12.78 4.56 -30.10
CA SER A 22 12.52 5.73 -29.25
C SER A 22 12.22 5.21 -27.83
N LEU A 23 13.18 5.23 -26.89
CA LEU A 23 13.22 6.25 -25.83
C LEU A 23 11.81 6.62 -25.33
N LEU A 24 11.32 5.85 -24.37
CA LEU A 24 10.41 6.39 -23.35
C LEU A 24 11.15 6.25 -22.02
N SER A 25 11.55 7.42 -21.53
CA SER A 25 12.21 7.65 -20.26
C SER A 25 11.40 7.01 -19.13
N VAL A 26 12.08 6.23 -18.30
CA VAL A 26 11.63 5.89 -16.96
C VAL A 26 11.44 7.22 -16.22
N GLN A 27 10.21 7.59 -15.88
CA GLN A 27 9.99 8.62 -14.87
C GLN A 27 10.14 7.96 -13.50
N GLN A 28 11.27 8.24 -12.86
CA GLN A 28 11.58 7.82 -11.49
C GLN A 28 11.00 8.82 -10.49
N ALA A 29 10.81 8.33 -9.25
CA ALA A 29 10.36 9.08 -8.10
C ALA A 29 11.14 10.40 -7.91
N THR A 30 10.43 11.43 -7.46
CA THR A 30 11.00 12.71 -7.09
C THR A 30 11.56 12.62 -5.68
N ALA A 31 12.89 12.53 -5.52
CA ALA A 31 13.51 12.63 -4.20
C ALA A 31 13.39 14.07 -3.68
N GLU A 32 13.05 14.23 -2.40
CA GLU A 32 13.17 15.53 -1.71
C GLU A 32 14.36 15.50 -0.75
N VAL A 33 15.23 16.49 -0.89
CA VAL A 33 16.39 16.67 -0.03
C VAL A 33 16.21 17.96 0.74
N TYR A 34 16.21 17.88 2.06
CA TYR A 34 16.20 19.03 2.94
C TYR A 34 17.63 19.27 3.42
N VAL A 35 18.20 20.42 3.05
CA VAL A 35 19.55 20.82 3.44
C VAL A 35 19.43 21.86 4.53
N TYR A 36 20.07 21.59 5.67
CA TYR A 36 20.13 22.54 6.77
C TYR A 36 21.48 23.27 6.78
N GLY A 37 21.44 24.60 6.66
CA GLY A 37 22.62 25.45 6.79
C GLY A 37 22.47 26.49 7.88
N HIS A 38 23.52 26.64 8.69
CA HIS A 38 23.68 27.76 9.61
C HIS A 38 24.89 28.61 9.18
N GLN A 39 24.97 29.88 9.56
CA GLN A 39 26.22 30.62 9.40
C GLN A 39 27.16 30.25 10.55
N LEU A 40 28.41 29.87 10.24
CA LEU A 40 29.43 29.65 11.25
C LEU A 40 29.57 30.92 12.12
N GLY A 41 29.31 30.79 13.42
CA GLY A 41 29.36 31.90 14.37
C GLY A 41 28.06 32.70 14.56
N ASN A 42 26.95 32.29 13.94
CA ASN A 42 25.63 32.85 14.18
C ASN A 42 24.52 31.77 14.07
N GLU A 43 24.23 31.12 15.19
CA GLU A 43 23.20 30.08 15.31
C GLU A 43 21.77 30.60 15.13
N SER A 44 21.55 31.92 15.17
CA SER A 44 20.21 32.52 15.07
C SER A 44 19.64 32.64 13.65
N ASP A 45 20.46 32.38 12.62
CA ASP A 45 20.11 32.51 11.20
C ASP A 45 20.16 31.14 10.48
N ALA A 46 19.67 30.11 11.15
CA ALA A 46 19.45 28.80 10.57
C ALA A 46 18.46 28.84 9.39
N THR A 47 18.81 28.20 8.27
CA THR A 47 17.92 28.05 7.11
C THR A 47 17.81 26.59 6.72
N ILE A 48 16.58 26.13 6.49
CA ILE A 48 16.31 24.85 5.82
C ILE A 48 15.96 25.18 4.38
N SER A 49 16.69 24.60 3.43
CA SER A 49 16.37 24.67 2.01
C SER A 49 15.81 23.33 1.57
N ARG A 50 14.64 23.31 0.93
CA ARG A 50 14.07 22.11 0.32
C ARG A 50 14.47 22.07 -1.16
N TYR A 51 15.09 20.98 -1.55
CA TYR A 51 15.45 20.67 -2.91
C TYR A 51 14.57 19.51 -3.37
N THR A 52 13.72 19.75 -4.36
CA THR A 52 12.90 18.69 -4.95
C THR A 52 13.49 18.34 -6.30
N LYS A 53 13.80 17.05 -6.51
CA LYS A 53 14.27 16.56 -7.80
C LYS A 53 13.09 16.57 -8.77
N THR A 54 12.99 17.63 -9.59
CA THR A 54 11.87 17.82 -10.53
C THR A 54 11.95 16.95 -11.77
N ASP A 55 13.14 16.46 -12.13
CA ASP A 55 13.35 15.63 -13.30
C ASP A 55 14.50 14.63 -13.06
N SER A 56 14.14 13.34 -13.02
CA SER A 56 15.07 12.22 -12.85
C SER A 56 16.08 12.07 -14.00
N THR A 57 15.79 12.64 -15.18
CA THR A 57 16.57 12.47 -16.40
C THR A 57 17.64 13.54 -16.59
N THR A 58 17.35 14.78 -16.19
CA THR A 58 18.30 15.91 -16.28
C THR A 58 19.08 16.13 -14.99
N GLY A 59 18.66 15.50 -13.89
CA GLY A 59 19.21 15.79 -12.56
C GLY A 59 18.86 17.21 -12.09
N SER A 60 17.82 17.82 -12.67
CA SER A 60 17.41 19.18 -12.33
C SER A 60 16.69 19.20 -10.99
N TRP A 61 17.21 20.02 -10.08
CA TRP A 61 16.62 20.28 -8.77
C TRP A 61 15.92 21.62 -8.81
N ASP A 62 14.67 21.67 -8.34
CA ASP A 62 14.00 22.93 -8.02
C ASP A 62 14.19 23.22 -6.53
N VAL A 63 14.36 24.50 -6.21
CA VAL A 63 14.66 24.96 -4.86
C VAL A 63 13.46 25.72 -4.36
N ASP A 64 12.72 25.11 -3.43
CA ASP A 64 11.66 25.81 -2.72
C ASP A 64 12.26 26.38 -1.44
N TYR A 65 12.55 27.69 -1.47
CA TYR A 65 13.14 28.40 -0.34
C TYR A 65 12.07 28.69 0.72
N GLY A 66 11.76 27.70 1.55
CA GLY A 66 11.06 27.92 2.81
C GLY A 66 12.05 28.38 3.88
N VAL A 67 12.19 29.68 4.11
CA VAL A 67 12.98 30.16 5.26
C VAL A 67 12.24 29.75 6.54
N VAL A 68 12.68 28.64 7.14
CA VAL A 68 12.31 28.31 8.51
C VAL A 68 13.32 28.99 9.42
N THR A 69 12.99 30.19 9.91
CA THR A 69 13.76 30.83 10.99
C THR A 69 13.61 30.00 12.25
N ALA A 70 14.52 29.05 12.47
CA ALA A 70 14.71 28.39 13.75
C ALA A 70 15.60 29.31 14.60
N ALA A 71 15.08 29.84 15.69
CA ALA A 71 15.80 30.77 16.57
C ALA A 71 16.72 30.04 17.58
N GLU A 72 17.24 28.86 17.25
CA GLU A 72 17.58 27.85 18.26
C GLU A 72 18.98 27.23 18.07
N SER A 73 19.72 27.13 19.17
CA SER A 73 21.18 27.00 19.26
C SER A 73 21.77 25.61 19.03
N ASP A 74 20.95 24.57 18.80
CA ASP A 74 21.41 23.17 18.88
C ASP A 74 20.62 22.20 17.99
N THR A 75 20.30 22.59 16.75
CA THR A 75 19.39 21.80 15.91
C THR A 75 20.11 20.71 15.11
N GLN A 76 19.98 19.47 15.58
CA GLN A 76 20.10 18.30 14.70
C GLN A 76 18.73 17.93 14.14
N PHE A 77 18.72 17.28 12.98
CA PHE A 77 17.52 16.83 12.29
C PHE A 77 17.52 15.32 12.16
N ALA A 78 16.34 14.73 12.25
CA ALA A 78 16.11 13.32 11.99
C ALA A 78 14.95 13.21 11.00
N ALA A 79 14.98 12.22 10.12
CA ALA A 79 13.79 11.81 9.35
C ALA A 79 13.36 10.41 9.75
N ASP A 80 12.05 10.18 9.79
CA ASP A 80 11.52 8.81 9.81
C ASP A 80 11.38 8.25 8.38
N ILE A 81 11.03 6.97 8.29
CA ILE A 81 10.80 6.25 7.02
C ILE A 81 9.66 6.85 6.18
N LEU A 82 8.82 7.69 6.77
CA LEU A 82 7.69 8.34 6.12
C LEU A 82 8.03 9.76 5.68
N GLY A 83 9.28 10.19 5.84
CA GLY A 83 9.70 11.51 5.45
C GLY A 83 9.34 12.63 6.44
N ASN A 84 8.85 12.31 7.64
CA ASN A 84 8.64 13.35 8.64
C ASN A 84 9.99 13.85 9.14
N ILE A 85 10.20 15.17 9.12
CA ILE A 85 11.42 15.79 9.66
C ILE A 85 11.19 16.22 11.09
N PHE A 86 12.09 15.80 11.96
CA PHE A 86 12.12 16.14 13.37
C PHE A 86 13.34 16.99 13.67
N THR A 87 13.20 17.89 14.63
CA THR A 87 14.32 18.64 15.19
C THR A 87 14.17 18.77 16.70
N MET A 88 15.24 19.18 17.37
CA MET A 88 15.23 19.48 18.79
C MET A 88 15.27 20.98 19.03
N ASP A 89 14.42 21.42 19.95
CA ASP A 89 14.46 22.75 20.56
C ASP A 89 14.64 22.58 22.06
N GLY A 90 15.89 22.71 22.51
CA GLY A 90 16.27 22.52 23.90
C GLY A 90 15.85 21.14 24.44
N ALA A 91 14.74 21.11 25.18
CA ALA A 91 14.21 19.90 25.79
C ALA A 91 12.93 19.37 25.12
N THR A 92 12.60 19.85 23.93
CA THR A 92 11.41 19.43 23.17
C THR A 92 11.77 18.93 21.78
N ILE A 93 11.05 17.93 21.29
CA ILE A 93 11.09 17.51 19.89
C ILE A 93 10.01 18.27 19.14
N LYS A 94 10.38 18.83 17.99
CA LYS A 94 9.45 19.47 17.06
C LYS A 94 9.41 18.69 15.74
N ARG A 95 8.24 18.62 15.12
CA ARG A 95 8.03 18.07 13.78
C ARG A 95 7.84 19.20 12.78
N LEU A 96 8.51 19.13 11.64
CA LEU A 96 8.27 20.00 10.50
C LEU A 96 6.88 19.72 9.96
N VAL A 97 6.05 20.74 9.91
CA VAL A 97 4.74 20.74 9.26
C VAL A 97 4.92 21.45 7.92
N PRO A 98 4.82 20.74 6.79
CA PRO A 98 4.86 21.36 5.48
C PRO A 98 3.81 22.47 5.38
N GLY A 99 4.19 23.59 4.80
CA GLY A 99 3.25 24.68 4.56
C GLY A 99 2.30 24.32 3.42
N ILE A 100 1.00 24.48 3.62
CA ILE A 100 -0.01 24.21 2.58
C ILE A 100 -0.38 25.55 1.90
N GLY A 101 -0.46 25.55 0.56
CA GLY A 101 -1.01 26.67 -0.21
C GLY A 101 -0.14 27.94 -0.21
N GLY A 102 1.19 27.80 -0.25
CA GLY A 102 2.13 28.93 -0.25
C GLY A 102 2.41 29.54 1.13
N SER A 103 1.87 28.96 2.20
CA SER A 103 2.32 29.25 3.57
C SER A 103 3.73 28.67 3.77
N PRO A 104 4.61 29.33 4.54
CA PRO A 104 5.91 28.76 4.89
C PRO A 104 5.74 27.51 5.78
N ALA A 105 6.66 26.56 5.66
CA ALA A 105 6.74 25.43 6.58
C ALA A 105 6.99 25.92 8.02
N SER A 106 6.50 25.18 9.00
CA SER A 106 6.62 25.55 10.42
C SER A 106 6.92 24.33 11.28
N PHE A 107 7.58 24.53 12.42
CA PHE A 107 7.79 23.46 13.38
C PHE A 107 6.67 23.44 14.43
N SER A 108 6.10 22.25 14.67
CA SER A 108 5.12 22.02 15.73
C SER A 108 5.72 21.15 16.83
N THR A 109 5.55 21.54 18.08
CA THR A 109 6.04 20.75 19.23
C THR A 109 5.26 19.45 19.35
N ILE A 110 5.99 18.34 19.49
CA ILE A 110 5.41 17.03 19.78
C ILE A 110 5.26 16.92 21.29
N SER A 111 4.11 17.33 21.81
CA SER A 111 3.84 17.34 23.26
C SER A 111 3.88 15.96 23.90
N THR A 112 3.77 14.88 23.11
CA THR A 112 3.75 13.50 23.61
C THR A 112 5.12 13.02 24.06
N VAL A 113 6.23 13.55 23.54
CA VAL A 113 7.59 13.00 23.80
C VAL A 113 8.16 13.37 25.18
N GLY A 114 7.41 14.13 25.99
CA GLY A 114 7.88 14.60 27.29
C GLY A 114 9.13 15.47 27.19
N THR A 115 9.71 15.80 28.34
CA THR A 115 10.95 16.60 28.40
C THR A 115 12.14 15.69 28.12
N ILE A 116 12.94 16.02 27.11
CA ILE A 116 14.19 15.31 26.80
C ILE A 116 15.13 15.45 28.01
N PRO A 117 15.85 14.38 28.41
CA PRO A 117 16.89 14.47 29.44
C PRO A 117 17.83 15.66 29.21
N THR A 118 18.16 16.36 30.30
CA THR A 118 19.06 17.52 30.25
C THR A 118 20.47 17.04 29.99
N VAL A 119 20.98 17.32 28.79
CA VAL A 119 22.33 16.99 28.36
C VAL A 119 22.98 18.26 27.82
N THR A 120 24.30 18.38 27.99
CA THR A 120 25.02 19.65 27.85
C THR A 120 25.70 19.86 26.49
N ASN A 121 25.62 18.89 25.59
CA ASN A 121 26.41 18.86 24.35
C ASN A 121 25.54 18.51 23.13
N LEU A 122 26.16 18.48 21.94
CA LEU A 122 25.54 18.15 20.66
C LEU A 122 24.85 16.78 20.71
N ARG A 123 23.67 16.67 20.10
CA ARG A 123 22.82 15.48 20.22
C ARG A 123 22.46 14.89 18.87
N ASN A 124 22.79 13.63 18.59
CA ASN A 124 22.25 12.94 17.42
C ASN A 124 20.85 12.40 17.72
N LEU A 125 19.86 12.93 17.00
CA LEU A 125 18.49 12.44 17.04
C LEU A 125 18.27 11.52 15.84
N GLU A 126 17.73 10.33 16.11
CA GLU A 126 17.28 9.39 15.09
C GLU A 126 15.84 8.96 15.37
N VAL A 127 15.11 8.52 14.34
CA VAL A 127 13.76 7.99 14.48
C VAL A 127 13.70 6.58 13.92
N THR A 128 13.21 5.64 14.72
CA THR A 128 13.12 4.24 14.31
C THR A 128 11.92 4.00 13.38
N ASN A 129 11.86 2.82 12.73
CA ASN A 129 10.64 2.34 12.08
C ASN A 129 9.47 2.16 13.05
N SER A 130 9.78 1.95 14.33
CA SER A 130 8.78 1.92 15.39
C SER A 130 8.32 3.32 15.83
N GLY A 131 8.80 4.39 15.18
CA GLY A 131 8.52 5.77 15.55
C GLY A 131 9.09 6.13 16.92
N ASP A 132 10.01 5.33 17.45
CA ASP A 132 10.71 5.64 18.67
C ASP A 132 11.81 6.66 18.37
N PHE A 133 12.04 7.60 19.28
CA PHE A 133 13.15 8.53 19.16
C PHE A 133 14.37 7.94 19.85
N LEU A 134 15.50 7.95 19.16
CA LEU A 134 16.80 7.61 19.72
C LEU A 134 17.63 8.89 19.80
N LEU A 135 18.32 9.06 20.91
CA LEU A 135 19.15 10.21 21.17
C LEU A 135 20.51 9.71 21.64
N SER A 136 21.59 10.08 20.95
CA SER A 136 22.95 9.91 21.44
C SER A 136 23.58 11.26 21.71
N ASP A 137 24.24 11.40 22.85
CA ASP A 137 24.91 12.62 23.26
C ASP A 137 26.39 12.59 22.87
N SER A 138 26.87 13.66 22.22
CA SER A 138 28.31 13.90 22.18
C SER A 138 28.79 14.18 23.61
N GLY A 139 30.02 13.81 23.95
CA GLY A 139 30.54 13.98 25.31
C GLY A 139 30.04 12.93 26.32
N SER A 140 29.20 11.98 25.93
CA SER A 140 28.54 11.04 26.85
C SER A 140 28.40 9.64 26.24
N SER A 141 28.50 8.63 27.10
CA SER A 141 28.25 7.22 26.77
C SER A 141 26.78 6.84 27.00
N THR A 142 25.90 7.81 27.21
CA THR A 142 24.48 7.57 27.44
C THR A 142 23.70 7.71 26.15
N ILE A 143 22.80 6.76 25.91
CA ILE A 143 21.83 6.81 24.83
C ILE A 143 20.46 6.90 25.48
N HIS A 144 19.61 7.76 24.94
CA HIS A 144 18.23 7.87 25.36
C HIS A 144 17.31 7.31 24.28
N ARG A 145 16.26 6.61 24.71
CA ARG A 145 15.17 6.17 23.85
C ARG A 145 13.86 6.67 24.41
N TYR A 146 13.06 7.29 23.56
CA TYR A 146 11.65 7.50 23.83
C TYR A 146 10.84 6.51 23.00
N SER A 147 10.07 5.64 23.65
CA SER A 147 9.07 4.82 22.97
C SER A 147 7.67 5.22 23.38
N HIS A 148 6.76 5.23 22.40
CA HIS A 148 5.34 5.50 22.62
C HIS A 148 4.71 4.56 23.67
N SER A 149 5.27 3.36 23.83
CA SER A 149 4.81 2.36 24.80
C SER A 149 5.12 2.68 26.26
N ILE A 150 6.13 3.52 26.53
CA ILE A 150 6.68 3.75 27.89
C ILE A 150 6.44 5.17 28.42
N SER A 151 5.94 6.09 27.57
CA SER A 151 5.60 7.49 27.90
C SER A 151 6.70 8.31 28.58
N ASN A 152 7.94 7.81 28.60
CA ASN A 152 9.10 8.43 29.25
C ASN A 152 10.37 8.03 28.50
N TRP A 153 11.41 8.86 28.64
CA TRP A 153 12.75 8.55 28.15
C TRP A 153 13.39 7.46 29.01
N GLN A 154 13.78 6.36 28.38
CA GLN A 154 14.72 5.39 28.92
C GLN A 154 16.14 5.84 28.59
N SER A 155 17.06 5.66 29.52
CA SER A 155 18.47 5.99 29.32
C SER A 155 19.29 4.75 29.62
N VAL A 156 20.25 4.44 28.75
CA VAL A 156 21.19 3.35 28.98
C VAL A 156 22.59 3.92 28.82
N VAL A 157 23.38 3.72 29.87
CA VAL A 157 24.81 4.03 29.86
C VAL A 157 25.51 2.83 29.24
N ILE A 158 26.40 3.09 28.27
CA ILE A 158 27.28 2.09 27.71
C ILE A 158 28.38 1.83 28.75
N ASP A 159 28.04 1.09 29.79
CA ASP A 159 28.98 0.67 30.82
C ASP A 159 29.63 -0.66 30.37
N ASP A 160 30.86 -0.60 29.83
CA ASP A 160 31.86 -1.67 29.78
C ASP A 160 31.41 -3.04 29.16
N PRO A 161 31.90 -3.40 27.97
CA PRO A 161 33.26 -3.92 27.88
C PRO A 161 34.05 -3.15 26.83
N VAL A 162 34.31 -1.87 27.07
CA VAL A 162 35.30 -1.16 26.26
C VAL A 162 36.64 -1.43 26.95
N PRO A 163 37.58 -2.16 26.32
CA PRO A 163 38.78 -2.67 26.98
C PRO A 163 39.49 -1.61 27.85
N ASP A 164 39.76 -1.99 29.12
CA ASP A 164 40.42 -1.19 30.15
C ASP A 164 41.45 -0.18 29.57
N GLY A 165 41.06 1.10 29.50
CA GLY A 165 41.96 2.20 29.08
C GLY A 165 41.39 3.18 28.05
N LEU A 166 40.24 2.88 27.44
CA LEU A 166 39.53 3.80 26.55
C LEU A 166 38.45 4.54 27.36
N GLN A 167 38.82 5.61 28.07
CA GLN A 167 37.82 6.50 28.66
C GLN A 167 37.08 7.22 27.52
N GLU A 168 35.83 6.82 27.31
CA GLU A 168 34.92 7.29 26.28
C GLU A 168 34.62 8.78 26.44
N VAL A 169 34.57 9.52 25.33
CA VAL A 169 33.99 10.86 25.35
C VAL A 169 32.92 11.07 24.28
N ASP A 170 32.81 10.38 23.15
CA ASP A 170 31.65 10.65 22.26
C ASP A 170 31.08 9.39 21.59
N ALA A 171 29.77 9.21 21.73
CA ALA A 171 28.99 8.26 20.95
C ALA A 171 28.13 9.01 19.92
N THR A 172 28.25 8.66 18.64
CA THR A 172 27.30 9.08 17.61
C THR A 172 26.65 7.86 17.02
N GLY A 173 25.33 7.75 17.15
CA GLY A 173 24.56 6.67 16.55
C GLY A 173 24.04 6.98 15.15
N ASP A 174 23.70 5.96 14.38
CA ASP A 174 22.86 6.08 13.19
C ASP A 174 21.90 4.87 13.14
N TYR A 175 20.68 5.11 12.67
CA TYR A 175 19.63 4.11 12.58
C TYR A 175 19.39 3.66 11.14
N ASP A 176 19.44 2.35 10.92
CA ASP A 176 19.05 1.71 9.67
C ASP A 176 17.62 1.17 9.74
N PRO A 177 16.63 1.87 9.15
CA PRO A 177 15.26 1.38 9.03
C PRO A 177 15.13 0.03 8.32
N PHE A 178 15.94 -0.30 7.31
CA PHE A 178 15.72 -1.55 6.58
C PHE A 178 16.12 -2.79 7.38
N SER A 179 17.28 -2.72 8.04
CA SER A 179 17.70 -3.80 8.93
C SER A 179 17.10 -3.70 10.33
N ASN A 180 16.45 -2.57 10.66
CA ASN A 180 15.96 -2.20 11.98
C ASN A 180 17.06 -2.25 13.05
N ARG A 181 18.20 -1.63 12.73
CA ARG A 181 19.42 -1.69 13.56
C ARG A 181 19.90 -0.29 13.89
N TYR A 182 20.37 -0.11 15.12
CA TYR A 182 20.97 1.13 15.55
C TYR A 182 22.43 0.86 15.91
N ILE A 183 23.35 1.55 15.23
CA ILE A 183 24.80 1.38 15.46
C ILE A 183 25.34 2.68 16.02
N LEU A 184 26.09 2.56 17.11
CA LEU A 184 26.85 3.63 17.73
C LEU A 184 28.29 3.51 17.31
N GLY A 185 28.85 4.57 16.75
CA GLY A 185 30.30 4.72 16.75
C GLY A 185 30.78 5.25 18.10
N LEU A 186 31.96 4.83 18.54
CA LEU A 186 32.65 5.38 19.71
C LEU A 186 33.93 6.10 19.25
N ASN A 187 34.01 7.42 19.47
CA ASN A 187 35.03 8.29 18.87
C ASN A 187 36.46 7.86 19.19
N THR A 188 36.69 7.39 20.41
CA THR A 188 38.04 7.08 20.91
C THR A 188 38.49 5.65 20.63
N ALA A 189 37.57 4.73 20.31
CA ALA A 189 37.82 3.31 20.43
C ALA A 189 38.09 2.58 19.10
N THR A 190 37.95 3.21 17.94
CA THR A 190 37.82 2.49 16.65
C THR A 190 36.80 1.35 16.77
N VAL A 191 35.74 1.58 17.54
CA VAL A 191 34.73 0.58 17.84
C VAL A 191 33.38 1.11 17.41
N ALA A 192 32.58 0.22 16.84
CA ALA A 192 31.14 0.42 16.72
C ALA A 192 30.42 -0.61 17.59
N VAL A 193 29.25 -0.24 18.11
CA VAL A 193 28.41 -1.09 18.94
C VAL A 193 27.00 -1.09 18.39
N GLU A 194 26.41 -2.27 18.22
CA GLU A 194 24.98 -2.37 17.92
C GLU A 194 24.15 -2.30 19.21
N VAL A 195 23.05 -1.56 19.15
CA VAL A 195 22.02 -1.51 20.18
C VAL A 195 20.86 -2.37 19.74
N ASP A 196 20.50 -3.36 20.56
CA ASP A 196 19.26 -4.10 20.36
C ASP A 196 18.06 -3.20 20.72
N LEU A 197 17.28 -2.81 19.72
CA LEU A 197 16.10 -1.98 19.93
C LEU A 197 14.94 -2.73 20.59
N ASN A 198 14.97 -4.05 20.67
CA ASN A 198 13.98 -4.85 21.42
C ASN A 198 14.37 -4.99 22.89
N ASP A 199 15.67 -4.92 23.20
CA ASP A 199 16.22 -4.92 24.54
C ASP A 199 17.23 -3.78 24.68
N PHE A 200 16.71 -2.57 24.90
CA PHE A 200 17.53 -1.37 24.99
C PHE A 200 18.58 -1.43 26.12
N THR A 201 18.42 -2.35 27.09
CA THR A 201 19.41 -2.58 28.15
C THR A 201 20.63 -3.40 27.69
N ASN A 202 20.52 -4.09 26.56
CA ASN A 202 21.57 -4.92 25.99
C ASN A 202 22.37 -4.16 24.92
N VAL A 203 23.07 -3.12 25.36
CA VAL A 203 24.04 -2.40 24.52
C VAL A 203 25.37 -3.13 24.58
N GLY A 204 26.02 -3.38 23.44
CA GLY A 204 27.33 -4.04 23.44
C GLY A 204 27.31 -5.56 23.28
N SER A 205 26.15 -6.18 22.99
CA SER A 205 26.12 -7.61 22.64
C SER A 205 27.05 -7.94 21.46
N GLN A 206 27.31 -6.94 20.61
CA GLN A 206 28.27 -7.02 19.51
C GLN A 206 29.13 -5.76 19.49
N VAL A 207 30.44 -5.97 19.69
CA VAL A 207 31.49 -4.94 19.62
C VAL A 207 32.27 -5.17 18.32
N PHE A 208 32.23 -4.19 17.42
CA PHE A 208 32.96 -4.22 16.17
C PHE A 208 34.28 -3.52 16.35
N SER A 209 35.38 -4.19 16.05
CA SER A 209 36.67 -3.54 15.99
C SER A 209 36.97 -3.06 14.57
N LEU A 210 37.15 -1.76 14.41
CA LEU A 210 37.53 -1.09 13.17
C LEU A 210 39.07 -1.02 13.02
N ASN A 211 39.77 -2.05 13.52
CA ASN A 211 41.24 -2.20 13.70
C ASN A 211 42.13 -1.86 12.48
N GLU A 212 41.58 -1.55 11.31
CA GLU A 212 42.33 -1.06 10.15
C GLU A 212 42.59 0.46 10.19
N LEU A 213 41.99 1.18 11.14
CA LEU A 213 42.17 2.63 11.32
C LEU A 213 43.45 2.91 12.11
N THR A 214 44.53 3.24 11.41
CA THR A 214 45.87 3.46 11.98
C THR A 214 46.08 4.86 12.57
N SER A 215 45.07 5.73 12.56
CA SER A 215 45.15 7.08 13.16
C SER A 215 43.88 7.41 13.94
N PRO A 216 43.98 7.90 15.20
CA PRO A 216 42.85 8.58 15.84
C PRO A 216 42.48 9.78 14.97
N VAL A 217 41.23 9.82 14.53
CA VAL A 217 40.65 10.93 13.78
C VAL A 217 40.00 11.83 14.84
N GLY A 218 40.31 13.12 14.87
CA GLY A 218 39.72 14.04 15.84
C GLY A 218 38.21 14.22 15.60
N ASP A 219 37.45 14.51 16.65
CA ASP A 219 36.07 15.04 16.81
C ASP A 219 34.99 14.87 15.70
N GLU A 220 35.16 14.00 14.71
CA GLU A 220 34.27 13.89 13.55
C GLU A 220 33.20 12.80 13.71
N ARG A 221 31.98 13.07 13.20
CA ARG A 221 30.81 12.15 13.21
C ARG A 221 31.19 10.78 12.63
N LEU A 222 30.85 9.70 13.34
CA LEU A 222 31.44 8.38 13.10
C LEU A 222 30.98 7.62 11.85
N GLY A 223 30.01 8.12 11.08
CA GLY A 223 29.57 7.48 9.84
C GLY A 223 28.08 7.20 9.81
N SER A 224 27.59 6.75 8.66
CA SER A 224 26.18 6.45 8.38
C SER A 224 25.99 4.98 7.97
N ILE A 225 24.83 4.41 8.26
CA ILE A 225 24.43 3.08 7.79
C ILE A 225 23.57 3.23 6.54
N VAL A 226 23.99 2.56 5.47
CA VAL A 226 23.28 2.49 4.20
C VAL A 226 23.13 1.04 3.76
N ASP A 227 21.90 0.53 3.68
CA ASP A 227 21.56 -0.79 3.13
C ASP A 227 22.43 -1.93 3.68
N GLY A 228 22.54 -2.01 5.01
CA GLY A 228 23.39 -3.00 5.66
C GLY A 228 24.89 -2.76 5.41
N LYS A 229 25.32 -1.53 5.13
CA LYS A 229 26.74 -1.14 5.09
C LYS A 229 26.96 0.04 6.02
N PHE A 230 28.04 -0.01 6.79
CA PHE A 230 28.52 1.14 7.53
C PHE A 230 29.47 1.93 6.64
N VAL A 231 29.24 3.23 6.51
CA VAL A 231 30.05 4.16 5.71
C VAL A 231 30.58 5.24 6.65
N ARG A 232 31.90 5.40 6.72
CA ARG A 232 32.53 6.40 7.58
C ARG A 232 33.39 7.34 6.75
N HIS A 233 33.38 8.62 7.12
CA HIS A 233 34.37 9.57 6.64
C HIS A 233 35.70 9.41 7.39
N THR A 234 36.80 9.25 6.66
CA THR A 234 38.15 9.17 7.20
C THR A 234 38.90 10.50 7.08
N GLY A 235 38.42 11.52 7.80
CA GLY A 235 39.09 12.81 8.02
C GLY A 235 39.79 13.41 6.78
N ASN A 236 40.91 14.11 7.01
CA ASN A 236 41.73 14.89 6.05
C ASN A 236 42.14 14.16 4.75
N THR A 237 41.79 12.90 4.57
CA THR A 237 42.05 12.15 3.34
C THR A 237 40.93 12.26 2.31
N GLY A 238 39.78 12.87 2.66
CA GLY A 238 38.63 12.95 1.75
C GLY A 238 38.12 11.57 1.35
N ARG A 239 38.22 10.60 2.26
CA ARG A 239 37.97 9.19 1.99
C ARG A 239 36.70 8.73 2.69
N LEU A 240 35.90 7.92 1.99
CA LEU A 240 34.84 7.14 2.62
C LEU A 240 35.27 5.68 2.73
N ASP A 241 35.32 5.18 3.96
CA ASP A 241 35.52 3.78 4.25
C ASP A 241 34.17 3.07 4.38
N ARG A 242 34.10 1.84 3.86
CA ARG A 242 32.87 1.06 3.81
C ARG A 242 33.06 -0.36 4.32
N TRP A 243 32.17 -0.76 5.21
CA TRP A 243 32.10 -2.13 5.76
C TRP A 243 30.72 -2.73 5.50
N ASN A 244 30.70 -3.94 4.93
CA ASN A 244 29.44 -4.68 4.81
C ASN A 244 29.06 -5.25 6.17
N LEU A 245 27.84 -4.97 6.62
CA LEU A 245 27.23 -5.57 7.79
C LEU A 245 26.64 -6.91 7.35
N SER A 246 27.38 -8.00 7.57
CA SER A 246 26.86 -9.34 7.24
C SER A 246 25.78 -9.79 8.24
N PRO A 247 24.85 -10.67 7.86
CA PRO A 247 23.85 -11.23 8.78
C PRO A 247 24.45 -12.00 9.97
N SER A 248 25.72 -12.43 9.87
CA SER A 248 26.47 -13.15 10.91
C SER A 248 27.55 -12.31 11.60
N PHE A 249 27.50 -10.98 11.43
CA PHE A 249 28.20 -9.97 12.23
C PHE A 249 29.71 -10.17 12.52
N ALA A 250 30.46 -10.51 11.48
CA ALA A 250 31.88 -10.18 11.41
C ALA A 250 32.12 -9.30 10.17
N PRO A 251 32.63 -8.05 10.30
CA PRO A 251 33.13 -7.31 9.15
C PRO A 251 34.31 -8.09 8.58
N THR A 252 34.16 -8.69 7.39
CA THR A 252 35.16 -9.62 6.85
C THR A 252 36.31 -8.93 6.08
N SER A 253 36.26 -7.62 5.90
CA SER A 253 37.32 -6.70 5.43
C SER A 253 36.66 -5.39 4.97
N SER A 254 37.39 -4.27 4.96
CA SER A 254 36.95 -3.09 4.20
C SER A 254 36.87 -3.46 2.71
N THR A 255 35.74 -3.16 2.03
CA THR A 255 35.52 -3.66 0.65
C THR A 255 35.68 -2.61 -0.44
N SER A 256 35.95 -1.34 -0.11
CA SER A 256 36.33 -0.33 -1.10
C SER A 256 36.70 0.97 -0.41
N LEU A 257 37.74 1.63 -0.93
CA LEU A 257 38.06 3.00 -0.60
C LEU A 257 37.41 3.86 -1.67
N ILE A 258 36.62 4.84 -1.26
CA ILE A 258 36.12 5.85 -2.17
C ILE A 258 37.02 7.06 -1.97
N ASP A 259 37.94 7.28 -2.90
CA ASP A 259 38.71 8.53 -2.94
C ASP A 259 37.77 9.60 -3.50
N LEU A 260 37.30 10.50 -2.65
CA LEU A 260 36.54 11.65 -3.10
C LEU A 260 37.51 12.63 -3.80
N PRO A 261 37.06 13.36 -4.84
CA PRO A 261 37.91 14.32 -5.51
C PRO A 261 38.26 15.48 -4.56
N GLY A 262 39.53 15.55 -4.11
CA GLY A 262 40.05 16.62 -3.25
C GLY A 262 41.14 16.10 -2.30
N THR A 263 42.07 16.94 -1.86
CA THR A 263 43.18 16.53 -0.94
C THR A 263 43.09 17.12 0.46
N ASP A 264 42.03 17.88 0.74
CA ASP A 264 41.70 18.50 2.03
C ASP A 264 40.20 18.79 1.93
N VAL A 265 39.34 17.92 2.49
CA VAL A 265 37.89 18.14 2.39
C VAL A 265 37.21 17.63 3.64
N ASP A 266 36.63 18.57 4.38
CA ASP A 266 35.62 18.31 5.40
C ASP A 266 34.32 17.94 4.65
N ALA A 267 34.16 16.66 4.32
CA ALA A 267 32.95 16.16 3.67
C ALA A 267 31.93 15.74 4.75
N MET A 268 30.70 16.25 4.63
CA MET A 268 29.59 15.80 5.47
C MET A 268 28.72 14.83 4.67
N ALA A 269 28.63 13.59 5.13
CA ALA A 269 27.63 12.65 4.63
C ALA A 269 26.26 13.07 5.18
N GLY A 270 25.30 13.23 4.27
CA GLY A 270 24.10 14.03 4.51
C GLY A 270 22.77 13.29 4.44
N GLY A 271 22.77 11.99 4.22
CA GLY A 271 21.54 11.23 4.07
C GLY A 271 21.52 10.42 2.79
N VAL A 272 20.54 9.54 2.69
CA VAL A 272 20.60 8.40 1.80
C VAL A 272 19.31 8.34 0.99
N ASP A 273 19.41 8.43 -0.33
CA ASP A 273 18.35 7.93 -1.22
C ASP A 273 18.53 6.42 -1.33
N ARG A 274 17.75 5.70 -0.52
CA ARG A 274 17.82 4.24 -0.43
C ARG A 274 17.17 3.58 -1.65
N ASN A 275 16.27 4.25 -2.36
CA ASN A 275 15.68 3.76 -3.60
C ASN A 275 16.69 3.82 -4.75
N ALA A 276 17.48 4.89 -4.82
CA ALA A 276 18.55 5.06 -5.81
C ALA A 276 19.87 4.40 -5.39
N GLN A 277 19.99 3.94 -4.14
CA GLN A 277 21.24 3.47 -3.52
C GLN A 277 22.36 4.52 -3.59
N GLU A 278 21.97 5.78 -3.37
CA GLU A 278 22.84 6.95 -3.43
C GLU A 278 22.99 7.56 -2.03
N LEU A 279 24.22 7.75 -1.59
CA LEU A 279 24.57 8.56 -0.42
C LEU A 279 24.77 10.00 -0.89
N TYR A 280 24.00 10.95 -0.36
CA TYR A 280 24.25 12.35 -0.61
C TYR A 280 25.40 12.84 0.25
N VAL A 281 26.34 13.53 -0.39
CA VAL A 281 27.54 14.07 0.25
C VAL A 281 27.64 15.54 -0.09
N PHE A 282 27.99 16.34 0.92
CA PHE A 282 28.30 17.74 0.78
C PHE A 282 29.77 18.00 1.05
N TYR A 283 30.41 18.81 0.19
CA TYR A 283 31.79 19.23 0.31
C TYR A 283 31.86 20.67 0.79
N GLN A 284 32.39 20.88 2.00
CA GLN A 284 32.45 22.21 2.62
C GLN A 284 33.33 23.19 1.84
N ASP A 285 34.50 22.76 1.38
CA ASP A 285 35.50 23.67 0.78
C ASP A 285 35.19 24.05 -0.66
N ASP A 286 34.65 23.13 -1.45
CA ASP A 286 34.29 23.36 -2.86
C ASP A 286 32.81 23.69 -3.05
N ASN A 287 32.03 23.67 -1.97
CA ASN A 287 30.61 23.99 -1.97
C ASN A 287 29.81 23.13 -2.96
N GLN A 288 30.25 21.89 -3.14
CA GLN A 288 29.65 20.94 -4.06
C GLN A 288 28.73 20.02 -3.30
N PHE A 289 27.57 19.76 -3.89
CA PHE A 289 26.67 18.70 -3.47
C PHE A 289 26.69 17.61 -4.53
N GLY A 290 26.67 16.35 -4.12
CA GLY A 290 26.67 15.23 -5.05
C GLY A 290 26.15 13.96 -4.43
N THR A 291 26.05 12.92 -5.25
CA THR A 291 25.69 11.57 -4.82
C THR A 291 26.89 10.64 -4.93
N VAL A 292 26.95 9.65 -4.04
CA VAL A 292 27.90 8.54 -4.08
C VAL A 292 27.08 7.26 -4.15
N ASP A 293 27.22 6.51 -5.24
CA ASP A 293 26.64 5.17 -5.33
C ASP A 293 27.28 4.27 -4.25
N VAL A 294 26.47 3.78 -3.33
CA VAL A 294 26.94 3.02 -2.16
C VAL A 294 27.44 1.62 -2.48
N ASN A 295 27.27 1.14 -3.71
CA ASN A 295 27.80 -0.12 -4.21
C ASN A 295 29.10 0.08 -4.98
N THR A 296 29.14 1.05 -5.89
CA THR A 296 30.28 1.25 -6.79
C THR A 296 31.29 2.26 -6.25
N GLY A 297 30.88 3.12 -5.32
CA GLY A 297 31.68 4.25 -4.85
C GLY A 297 31.80 5.37 -5.88
N ALA A 298 31.04 5.32 -6.98
CA ALA A 298 31.08 6.35 -7.99
C ALA A 298 30.47 7.64 -7.44
N TYR A 299 31.27 8.70 -7.35
CA TYR A 299 30.81 10.04 -7.05
C TYR A 299 30.27 10.71 -8.31
N GLN A 300 29.09 11.32 -8.20
CA GLN A 300 28.46 12.15 -9.23
C GLN A 300 28.15 13.54 -8.65
N PRO A 301 28.81 14.62 -9.10
CA PRO A 301 28.46 15.96 -8.67
C PRO A 301 27.06 16.33 -9.21
N LEU A 302 26.22 16.91 -8.37
CA LEU A 302 24.93 17.45 -8.78
C LEU A 302 25.17 18.82 -9.44
N SER A 303 25.36 18.82 -10.75
CA SER A 303 25.54 20.04 -11.53
C SER A 303 24.21 20.81 -11.68
N GLY A 304 24.23 22.13 -11.54
CA GLY A 304 23.12 22.99 -11.97
C GLY A 304 22.18 23.48 -10.87
N LEU A 305 22.55 23.41 -9.58
CA LEU A 305 21.77 24.03 -8.51
C LEU A 305 21.64 25.55 -8.74
N PRO A 306 20.42 26.07 -8.99
CA PRO A 306 20.22 27.48 -9.29
C PRO A 306 20.19 28.28 -7.98
N GLY A 307 21.32 28.87 -7.59
CA GLY A 307 21.37 29.74 -6.41
C GLY A 307 22.72 30.45 -6.26
N PRO A 308 22.80 31.55 -5.49
CA PRO A 308 24.08 32.15 -5.14
C PRO A 308 24.93 31.05 -4.50
N THR A 309 26.11 30.79 -5.06
CA THR A 309 27.12 29.91 -4.48
C THR A 309 27.15 30.15 -2.97
N PRO A 310 26.74 29.19 -2.11
CA PRO A 310 26.61 29.40 -0.68
C PRO A 310 27.99 29.51 -0.01
N ALA A 311 28.77 30.54 -0.36
CA ALA A 311 30.05 30.79 0.25
C ALA A 311 29.79 31.17 1.72
N ASN A 312 30.11 30.27 2.65
CA ASN A 312 29.96 30.38 4.11
C ASN A 312 28.64 29.90 4.75
N LEU A 313 27.98 28.87 4.20
CA LEU A 313 27.05 28.09 5.03
C LEU A 313 27.86 27.04 5.80
N GLY A 314 27.98 27.21 7.12
CA GLY A 314 28.34 26.11 8.01
C GLY A 314 27.17 25.13 7.98
N LEU A 315 27.29 24.07 7.22
CA LEU A 315 26.26 23.03 7.24
C LEU A 315 26.51 22.17 8.48
N SER A 316 25.45 21.80 9.20
CA SER A 316 25.57 20.86 10.34
C SER A 316 24.84 19.54 10.09
N SER A 317 23.92 19.49 9.13
CA SER A 317 23.20 18.26 8.76
C SER A 317 22.47 18.41 7.42
N ILE A 318 22.18 17.27 6.79
CA ILE A 318 21.30 17.15 5.63
C ILE A 318 20.34 15.99 5.96
N THR A 319 19.13 16.01 5.42
CA THR A 319 18.11 14.98 5.65
C THR A 319 17.32 14.76 4.36
N VAL A 320 17.17 13.51 3.93
CA VAL A 320 16.43 13.14 2.71
C VAL A 320 15.09 12.56 3.08
N VAL A 321 14.03 13.00 2.41
CA VAL A 321 12.64 12.67 2.67
C VAL A 321 11.98 12.26 1.36
N ASP A 322 11.36 11.10 1.33
CA ASP A 322 10.54 10.66 0.19
C ASP A 322 9.07 11.00 0.49
N THR A 323 8.47 11.95 -0.24
CA THR A 323 7.10 12.46 0.06
C THR A 323 5.98 11.77 -0.71
N ASP A 324 6.31 10.98 -1.73
CA ASP A 324 5.32 10.21 -2.50
C ASP A 324 5.45 8.72 -2.17
N VAL A 325 4.54 8.20 -1.34
CA VAL A 325 4.46 6.74 -1.10
C VAL A 325 3.79 6.07 -2.30
N LYS A 326 4.55 5.90 -3.38
CA LYS A 326 4.19 4.99 -4.48
C LYS A 326 4.66 3.61 -4.11
N LEU A 327 3.75 2.76 -3.64
CA LEU A 327 4.02 1.34 -3.40
C LEU A 327 4.06 0.57 -4.73
N ASN A 328 5.10 0.81 -5.52
CA ASN A 328 5.42 -0.01 -6.68
C ASN A 328 6.34 -1.13 -6.21
N ASN A 329 5.86 -2.38 -6.25
CA ASN A 329 6.68 -3.57 -5.95
C ASN A 329 7.05 -3.77 -4.45
N ILE A 330 6.32 -3.14 -3.52
CA ILE A 330 6.44 -3.40 -2.08
C ILE A 330 5.32 -4.35 -1.65
N GLN A 331 5.68 -5.58 -1.25
CA GLN A 331 4.84 -6.41 -0.39
C GLN A 331 5.11 -5.98 1.05
N GLY A 332 4.21 -5.20 1.65
CA GLY A 332 4.43 -4.68 2.99
C GLY A 332 3.13 -4.35 3.71
N VAL A 333 3.04 -4.77 4.98
CA VAL A 333 1.95 -4.44 5.88
C VAL A 333 2.19 -3.04 6.45
N VAL A 334 1.40 -2.05 6.05
CA VAL A 334 1.47 -0.67 6.62
C VAL A 334 0.53 -0.62 7.82
N SER A 335 0.89 -1.31 8.92
CA SER A 335 -0.01 -1.53 10.08
C SER A 335 0.23 -0.65 11.30
N ARG A 336 1.28 0.19 11.34
CA ARG A 336 1.79 0.66 12.65
C ARG A 336 1.67 2.14 12.98
N TYR A 337 1.21 3.00 12.07
CA TYR A 337 0.95 4.41 12.40
C TYR A 337 -0.40 4.87 11.87
N ASN A 338 -1.14 5.55 12.75
CA ASN A 338 -2.32 6.34 12.42
C ASN A 338 -1.85 7.57 11.63
N THR A 339 -1.56 7.37 10.35
CA THR A 339 -1.01 8.39 9.45
C THR A 339 -2.09 8.89 8.52
N THR A 340 -2.01 10.19 8.23
CA THR A 340 -2.82 10.84 7.21
C THR A 340 -1.97 10.96 5.95
N ILE A 341 -2.38 10.33 4.85
CA ILE A 341 -1.71 10.36 3.54
C ILE A 341 -2.48 11.31 2.62
N SER A 342 -1.82 12.29 2.00
CA SER A 342 -2.48 13.25 1.11
C SER A 342 -3.08 12.63 -0.16
N SER A 343 -2.47 11.56 -0.68
CA SER A 343 -3.00 10.77 -1.81
C SER A 343 -2.30 9.41 -1.84
N LEU A 344 -3.00 8.36 -2.26
CA LEU A 344 -2.46 7.00 -2.29
C LEU A 344 -2.70 6.35 -3.66
N GLU A 345 -1.64 5.79 -4.24
CA GLU A 345 -1.70 5.01 -5.48
C GLU A 345 -1.09 3.61 -5.23
N ILE A 346 -1.88 2.56 -5.48
CA ILE A 346 -1.49 1.15 -5.30
C ILE A 346 -1.51 0.49 -6.69
N GLY A 347 -0.38 -0.11 -7.12
CA GLY A 347 -0.26 -0.67 -8.47
C GLY A 347 -0.02 0.39 -9.54
N GLY A 348 1.01 1.20 -9.35
CA GLY A 348 1.44 2.21 -10.32
C GLY A 348 2.18 1.62 -11.52
N SER A 349 2.76 2.48 -12.37
CA SER A 349 3.22 2.18 -13.74
C SER A 349 4.27 1.07 -13.95
N ASN A 350 4.78 0.45 -12.88
CA ASN A 350 5.97 -0.41 -12.94
C ASN A 350 5.86 -1.69 -12.10
N GLY A 351 4.65 -2.20 -11.83
CA GLY A 351 4.49 -3.50 -11.20
C GLY A 351 3.29 -3.64 -10.28
N THR A 352 3.17 -4.83 -9.70
CA THR A 352 2.11 -5.15 -8.75
C THR A 352 2.35 -4.43 -7.43
N GLY A 353 1.35 -3.72 -6.92
CA GLY A 353 1.40 -3.12 -5.59
C GLY A 353 0.38 -3.82 -4.69
N ASP A 354 0.81 -4.33 -3.53
CA ASP A 354 -0.09 -4.91 -2.55
C ASP A 354 0.02 -4.11 -1.24
N LEU A 355 -1.08 -3.46 -0.85
CA LEU A 355 -1.20 -2.79 0.44
C LEU A 355 -2.13 -3.60 1.34
N GLN A 356 -1.61 -4.04 2.49
CA GLN A 356 -2.41 -4.62 3.56
C GLN A 356 -2.52 -3.63 4.72
N VAL A 357 -3.74 -3.22 5.03
CA VAL A 357 -4.09 -2.42 6.22
C VAL A 357 -4.49 -3.41 7.32
N ALA A 358 -3.53 -3.79 8.16
CA ALA A 358 -3.75 -4.75 9.23
C ALA A 358 -3.79 -4.02 10.58
N PHE A 359 -4.91 -4.11 11.32
CA PHE A 359 -5.12 -3.50 12.65
C PHE A 359 -4.94 -1.95 12.66
N ASN A 360 -5.93 -1.23 13.21
CA ASN A 360 -6.00 0.25 13.29
C ASN A 360 -6.58 0.96 12.06
N THR A 361 -6.54 2.30 12.09
CA THR A 361 -7.01 3.20 11.05
C THR A 361 -5.85 3.71 10.20
N LEU A 362 -5.97 3.60 8.88
CA LEU A 362 -5.16 4.34 7.90
C LEU A 362 -6.04 5.42 7.27
N ASP A 363 -5.61 6.68 7.30
CA ASP A 363 -6.38 7.80 6.79
C ASP A 363 -5.72 8.37 5.53
N SER A 364 -6.46 8.51 4.44
CA SER A 364 -6.03 9.31 3.30
C SER A 364 -6.91 10.53 3.15
N THR A 365 -6.34 11.74 3.16
CA THR A 365 -7.11 12.99 3.01
C THR A 365 -7.42 13.38 1.57
N GLY A 366 -6.88 12.66 0.58
CA GLY A 366 -7.14 12.94 -0.83
C GLY A 366 -7.49 11.67 -1.60
N THR A 367 -7.21 11.70 -2.90
CA THR A 367 -7.64 10.64 -3.82
C THR A 367 -6.87 9.35 -3.57
N VAL A 368 -7.61 8.23 -3.56
CA VAL A 368 -7.05 6.88 -3.45
C VAL A 368 -7.33 6.14 -4.75
N THR A 369 -6.29 5.59 -5.38
CA THR A 369 -6.42 4.78 -6.59
C THR A 369 -5.78 3.41 -6.40
N VAL A 370 -6.56 2.35 -6.63
CA VAL A 370 -6.10 0.96 -6.66
C VAL A 370 -6.08 0.48 -8.11
N GLY A 371 -4.96 -0.09 -8.54
CA GLY A 371 -4.74 -0.62 -9.88
C GLY A 371 -4.63 0.45 -10.98
N ALA A 372 -4.01 1.59 -10.67
CA ALA A 372 -4.00 2.77 -11.56
C ALA A 372 -3.41 2.49 -12.95
N LEU A 373 -2.32 1.72 -13.02
CA LEU A 373 -1.60 1.44 -14.27
C LEU A 373 -1.20 -0.04 -14.42
N ASP A 374 -0.96 -0.73 -13.30
CA ASP A 374 -0.79 -2.18 -13.22
C ASP A 374 -1.73 -2.76 -12.15
N SER A 375 -1.71 -4.08 -11.92
CA SER A 375 -2.58 -4.68 -10.89
C SER A 375 -2.19 -4.19 -9.50
N GLY A 376 -3.16 -3.63 -8.77
CA GLY A 376 -3.00 -3.23 -7.38
C GLY A 376 -3.96 -3.99 -6.48
N THR A 377 -3.52 -4.40 -5.31
CA THR A 377 -4.37 -5.01 -4.28
C THR A 377 -4.40 -4.11 -3.06
N LEU A 378 -5.60 -3.70 -2.64
CA LEU A 378 -5.84 -3.19 -1.29
C LEU A 378 -6.57 -4.26 -0.48
N ALA A 379 -5.97 -4.70 0.62
CA ALA A 379 -6.61 -5.58 1.59
C ALA A 379 -6.79 -4.83 2.92
N ILE A 380 -8.02 -4.80 3.42
CA ILE A 380 -8.38 -4.24 4.73
C ILE A 380 -8.75 -5.42 5.63
N ASP A 381 -7.87 -5.76 6.57
CA ASP A 381 -8.06 -6.91 7.45
C ASP A 381 -9.20 -6.64 8.46
N ALA A 382 -9.64 -7.72 9.11
CA ALA A 382 -10.55 -7.64 10.24
C ALA A 382 -10.10 -6.60 11.28
N PHE A 383 -11.04 -5.78 11.75
CA PHE A 383 -10.85 -4.70 12.72
C PHE A 383 -9.96 -3.54 12.25
N ALA A 384 -9.52 -3.53 10.98
CA ALA A 384 -8.87 -2.38 10.39
C ALA A 384 -9.90 -1.43 9.77
N THR A 385 -9.53 -0.16 9.69
CA THR A 385 -10.32 0.86 8.98
C THR A 385 -9.42 1.57 7.98
N PHE A 386 -9.81 1.63 6.72
CA PHE A 386 -9.20 2.53 5.75
C PHE A 386 -10.16 3.70 5.51
N LYS A 387 -9.69 4.93 5.70
CA LYS A 387 -10.47 6.15 5.45
C LYS A 387 -10.05 6.82 4.15
N SER A 388 -11.01 7.12 3.29
CA SER A 388 -10.81 7.93 2.09
C SER A 388 -11.50 9.27 2.27
N GLY A 389 -10.72 10.35 2.36
CA GLY A 389 -11.17 11.72 2.55
C GLY A 389 -11.69 12.39 1.28
N ASP A 390 -11.41 11.81 0.12
CA ASP A 390 -11.92 12.20 -1.20
C ASP A 390 -12.35 10.93 -1.97
N THR A 391 -12.35 10.98 -3.30
CA THR A 391 -12.74 9.89 -4.20
C THR A 391 -11.81 8.68 -4.06
N PHE A 392 -12.41 7.52 -3.80
CA PHE A 392 -11.74 6.21 -3.90
C PHE A 392 -12.01 5.60 -5.27
N THR A 393 -10.98 5.15 -5.97
CA THR A 393 -11.10 4.51 -7.29
C THR A 393 -10.44 3.15 -7.29
N ASN A 394 -11.22 2.08 -7.46
CA ASN A 394 -10.70 0.76 -7.80
C ASN A 394 -10.77 0.56 -9.31
N SER A 395 -9.64 0.73 -9.98
CA SER A 395 -9.53 0.72 -11.44
C SER A 395 -9.77 -0.68 -12.02
N ALA A 396 -9.86 -0.80 -13.35
CA ALA A 396 -10.25 -2.04 -14.03
C ALA A 396 -9.40 -3.29 -13.71
N ILE A 397 -8.15 -3.09 -13.29
CA ILE A 397 -7.20 -4.15 -12.91
C ILE A 397 -6.89 -4.14 -11.40
N GLY A 398 -7.59 -3.28 -10.65
CA GLY A 398 -7.48 -3.19 -9.20
C GLY A 398 -8.32 -4.27 -8.51
N THR A 399 -7.81 -4.72 -7.37
CA THR A 399 -8.49 -5.62 -6.45
C THR A 399 -8.59 -4.94 -5.09
N THR A 400 -9.81 -4.79 -4.57
CA THR A 400 -10.04 -4.35 -3.19
C THR A 400 -10.72 -5.46 -2.41
N MET A 401 -10.18 -5.81 -1.26
CA MET A 401 -10.73 -6.82 -0.35
C MET A 401 -10.97 -6.17 1.02
N ILE A 402 -12.19 -6.24 1.51
CA ILE A 402 -12.58 -5.82 2.85
C ILE A 402 -12.96 -7.08 3.61
N ASP A 403 -12.08 -7.55 4.49
CA ASP A 403 -12.34 -8.76 5.28
C ASP A 403 -13.48 -8.53 6.28
N ALA A 404 -14.04 -9.62 6.79
CA ALA A 404 -15.05 -9.56 7.84
C ALA A 404 -14.59 -8.68 9.01
N MET A 405 -15.43 -7.74 9.42
CA MET A 405 -15.15 -6.71 10.44
C MET A 405 -14.09 -5.66 10.06
N GLY A 406 -13.55 -5.67 8.85
CA GLY A 406 -12.82 -4.55 8.28
C GLY A 406 -13.79 -3.48 7.76
N THR A 407 -13.34 -2.23 7.70
CA THR A 407 -14.17 -1.11 7.23
C THR A 407 -13.42 -0.27 6.19
N LEU A 408 -14.04 -0.05 5.03
CA LEU A 408 -13.70 1.05 4.12
C LEU A 408 -14.64 2.23 4.43
N ASP A 409 -14.11 3.26 5.09
CA ASP A 409 -14.85 4.47 5.46
C ASP A 409 -14.59 5.57 4.40
N ALA A 410 -15.48 5.67 3.44
CA ALA A 410 -15.53 6.74 2.43
C ALA A 410 -16.75 7.65 2.68
N THR A 411 -17.04 7.95 3.95
CA THR A 411 -18.21 8.74 4.36
C THR A 411 -18.33 10.05 3.55
N GLY A 412 -19.47 10.22 2.87
CA GLY A 412 -19.75 11.41 2.06
C GLY A 412 -19.00 11.49 0.73
N GLN A 413 -18.26 10.44 0.37
CA GLN A 413 -17.49 10.33 -0.87
C GLN A 413 -18.02 9.21 -1.76
N ASN A 414 -17.54 9.23 -3.02
CA ASN A 414 -17.79 8.17 -3.97
C ASN A 414 -16.66 7.13 -3.93
N VAL A 415 -17.05 5.86 -3.96
CA VAL A 415 -16.19 4.71 -4.24
C VAL A 415 -16.50 4.24 -5.66
N ASN A 416 -15.60 4.46 -6.61
CA ASN A 416 -15.79 4.07 -8.00
C ASN A 416 -15.07 2.76 -8.29
N ASN A 417 -15.81 1.69 -8.56
CA ASN A 417 -15.27 0.36 -8.82
C ASN A 417 -15.42 -0.01 -10.29
N SER A 418 -14.33 -0.05 -11.06
CA SER A 418 -14.28 -0.67 -12.39
C SER A 418 -13.54 -2.03 -12.38
N GLY A 419 -12.92 -2.40 -11.25
CA GLY A 419 -12.19 -3.66 -11.07
C GLY A 419 -12.94 -4.68 -10.23
N PHE A 420 -12.20 -5.47 -9.45
CA PHE A 420 -12.78 -6.45 -8.53
C PHE A 420 -12.81 -5.91 -7.10
N MET A 421 -13.98 -5.90 -6.48
CA MET A 421 -14.16 -5.52 -5.08
C MET A 421 -14.90 -6.62 -4.33
N ARG A 422 -14.28 -7.18 -3.28
CA ARG A 422 -14.92 -8.12 -2.35
C ARG A 422 -15.12 -7.46 -1.00
N ILE A 423 -16.35 -7.46 -0.53
CA ILE A 423 -16.80 -6.79 0.69
C ILE A 423 -17.39 -7.87 1.59
N ASP A 424 -16.59 -8.39 2.53
CA ASP A 424 -17.06 -9.26 3.60
C ASP A 424 -17.24 -8.50 4.92
N GLY A 425 -16.67 -7.29 5.01
CA GLY A 425 -16.83 -6.33 6.10
C GLY A 425 -17.84 -5.23 5.79
N GLU A 426 -17.46 -3.98 6.04
CA GLU A 426 -18.33 -2.80 5.89
C GLU A 426 -17.74 -1.80 4.89
N LEU A 427 -18.58 -1.24 4.02
CA LEU A 427 -18.27 -0.08 3.19
C LEU A 427 -19.24 1.07 3.52
N ILE A 428 -18.70 2.17 4.01
CA ILE A 428 -19.45 3.40 4.32
C ILE A 428 -19.23 4.40 3.18
N GLY A 429 -20.30 4.95 2.60
CA GLY A 429 -20.28 5.83 1.43
C GLY A 429 -21.02 5.27 0.20
N THR A 430 -20.95 6.00 -0.93
CA THR A 430 -21.66 5.60 -2.15
C THR A 430 -20.74 4.79 -3.06
N LEU A 431 -21.02 3.49 -3.19
CA LEU A 431 -20.35 2.59 -4.14
C LEU A 431 -20.99 2.68 -5.52
N ASN A 432 -20.24 3.22 -6.48
CA ASN A 432 -20.52 3.16 -7.89
C ASN A 432 -19.81 1.96 -8.51
N ASN A 433 -20.53 0.88 -8.77
CA ASN A 433 -20.01 -0.24 -9.55
C ASN A 433 -20.08 0.13 -11.04
N GLU A 434 -18.97 0.66 -11.55
CA GLU A 434 -18.81 1.15 -12.91
C GLU A 434 -18.70 0.00 -13.92
N THR A 435 -18.73 0.33 -15.21
CA THR A 435 -18.57 -0.65 -16.29
C THR A 435 -17.32 -1.51 -16.12
N GLY A 436 -17.48 -2.83 -16.21
CA GLY A 436 -16.43 -3.82 -16.00
C GLY A 436 -16.20 -4.18 -14.53
N GLY A 437 -16.74 -3.39 -13.59
CA GLY A 437 -16.64 -3.63 -12.17
C GLY A 437 -17.43 -4.86 -11.72
N ARG A 438 -16.83 -5.66 -10.84
CA ARG A 438 -17.51 -6.74 -10.13
C ARG A 438 -17.45 -6.50 -8.62
N VAL A 439 -18.60 -6.52 -7.97
CA VAL A 439 -18.74 -6.47 -6.51
C VAL A 439 -19.19 -7.83 -6.01
N SER A 440 -18.54 -8.33 -4.97
CA SER A 440 -18.90 -9.59 -4.31
C SER A 440 -18.68 -9.57 -2.80
N GLY A 441 -18.90 -10.70 -2.13
CA GLY A 441 -18.72 -10.83 -0.69
C GLY A 441 -20.03 -10.86 0.10
N ILE A 442 -19.91 -10.91 1.42
CA ILE A 442 -21.04 -11.12 2.35
C ILE A 442 -21.29 -9.95 3.33
N GLY A 443 -20.76 -8.77 2.99
CA GLY A 443 -20.72 -7.61 3.87
C GLY A 443 -21.88 -6.64 3.70
N GLU A 444 -21.72 -5.49 4.35
CA GLU A 444 -22.70 -4.40 4.41
C GLU A 444 -22.19 -3.16 3.68
N MET A 445 -23.11 -2.42 3.06
CA MET A 445 -22.83 -1.17 2.33
C MET A 445 -23.90 -0.10 2.60
N ASP A 446 -23.53 1.18 2.50
CA ASP A 446 -24.54 2.26 2.51
C ASP A 446 -25.33 2.29 1.19
N GLU A 447 -24.75 2.86 0.13
CA GLU A 447 -25.42 2.99 -1.17
C GLU A 447 -24.65 2.22 -2.24
N LEU A 448 -25.36 1.41 -3.02
CA LEU A 448 -24.83 0.66 -4.16
C LEU A 448 -25.53 1.09 -5.45
N ASN A 449 -24.74 1.58 -6.41
CA ASN A 449 -25.15 1.84 -7.78
C ASN A 449 -24.62 0.73 -8.69
N ILE A 450 -25.49 -0.17 -9.17
CA ILE A 450 -25.15 -1.21 -10.15
C ILE A 450 -25.32 -0.59 -11.55
N LYS A 451 -24.22 -0.17 -12.19
CA LYS A 451 -24.25 0.53 -13.47
C LYS A 451 -24.17 -0.41 -14.68
N PHE A 452 -24.38 0.14 -15.86
CA PHE A 452 -24.26 -0.56 -17.14
C PHE A 452 -22.93 -1.32 -17.27
N GLY A 453 -23.01 -2.61 -17.55
CA GLY A 453 -21.85 -3.48 -17.76
C GLY A 453 -21.08 -3.82 -16.49
N SER A 454 -21.65 -3.55 -15.32
CA SER A 454 -21.12 -3.98 -14.02
C SER A 454 -21.84 -5.24 -13.51
N THR A 455 -21.22 -5.99 -12.61
CA THR A 455 -21.77 -7.21 -12.03
C THR A 455 -21.81 -7.11 -10.50
N LEU A 456 -22.97 -7.42 -9.91
CA LEU A 456 -23.09 -7.78 -8.50
C LEU A 456 -23.16 -9.31 -8.39
N ALA A 457 -22.34 -9.90 -7.53
CA ALA A 457 -22.28 -11.34 -7.31
C ALA A 457 -22.11 -11.61 -5.80
N PRO A 458 -23.23 -11.73 -5.05
CA PRO A 458 -23.17 -11.96 -3.61
C PRO A 458 -22.29 -13.16 -3.26
N GLY A 459 -21.57 -13.07 -2.14
CA GLY A 459 -20.72 -14.14 -1.62
C GLY A 459 -19.39 -14.40 -2.33
N ASN A 460 -18.81 -15.57 -2.04
CA ASN A 460 -17.63 -16.15 -2.68
C ASN A 460 -18.00 -17.60 -3.05
N SER A 461 -18.83 -17.79 -4.08
CA SER A 461 -19.95 -18.75 -4.13
C SER A 461 -21.20 -18.14 -3.49
N VAL A 462 -22.20 -18.96 -3.13
CA VAL A 462 -23.44 -18.49 -2.49
C VAL A 462 -23.22 -17.58 -1.27
N GLY A 463 -23.99 -16.50 -1.17
CA GLY A 463 -23.98 -15.61 0.00
C GLY A 463 -25.08 -14.56 0.03
N GLU A 464 -25.10 -13.78 1.11
CA GLU A 464 -25.97 -12.61 1.27
C GLU A 464 -25.11 -11.35 1.30
N ILE A 465 -25.49 -10.33 0.53
CA ILE A 465 -24.92 -8.99 0.62
C ILE A 465 -26.01 -7.99 1.00
N GLU A 466 -25.69 -7.04 1.86
CA GLU A 466 -26.63 -6.05 2.38
C GLU A 466 -26.23 -4.63 1.96
N ALA A 467 -27.22 -3.82 1.58
CA ALA A 467 -27.01 -2.41 1.26
C ALA A 467 -28.18 -1.55 1.75
N THR A 468 -27.96 -0.34 2.25
CA THR A 468 -29.08 0.54 2.62
C THR A 468 -29.91 0.92 1.37
N VAL A 469 -29.26 1.42 0.32
CA VAL A 469 -29.93 1.78 -0.94
C VAL A 469 -29.25 1.08 -2.10
N VAL A 470 -30.04 0.42 -2.95
CA VAL A 470 -29.57 -0.16 -4.22
C VAL A 470 -30.28 0.53 -5.37
N ALA A 471 -29.51 1.21 -6.21
CA ALA A 471 -29.96 1.70 -7.50
C ALA A 471 -29.43 0.77 -8.60
N TRP A 472 -30.33 -0.04 -9.16
CA TRP A 472 -30.01 -0.91 -10.28
C TRP A 472 -30.32 -0.19 -11.60
N GLN A 473 -29.25 0.17 -12.30
CA GLN A 473 -29.32 0.84 -13.60
C GLN A 473 -29.30 -0.19 -14.72
N GLY A 474 -29.88 0.17 -15.86
CA GLY A 474 -29.91 -0.72 -17.03
C GLY A 474 -28.51 -1.11 -17.50
N GLY A 475 -28.40 -2.33 -18.01
CA GLY A 475 -27.21 -3.08 -18.34
C GLY A 475 -26.42 -3.64 -17.16
N GLY A 476 -26.84 -3.43 -15.92
CA GLY A 476 -26.24 -4.06 -14.73
C GLY A 476 -26.61 -5.53 -14.63
N ALA A 477 -25.66 -6.38 -14.23
CA ALA A 477 -25.85 -7.81 -14.07
C ALA A 477 -25.87 -8.25 -12.60
N PHE A 478 -26.69 -9.25 -12.31
CA PHE A 478 -26.69 -9.98 -11.05
C PHE A 478 -26.34 -11.44 -11.31
N GLU A 479 -25.22 -11.89 -10.77
CA GLU A 479 -24.80 -13.28 -10.80
C GLU A 479 -25.53 -14.01 -9.68
N PHE A 480 -26.38 -14.97 -10.06
CA PHE A 480 -27.22 -15.75 -9.15
C PHE A 480 -26.76 -17.19 -9.14
N GLU A 481 -26.04 -17.56 -8.09
CA GLU A 481 -25.49 -18.89 -7.87
C GLU A 481 -26.43 -19.71 -6.99
N ILE A 482 -26.65 -20.98 -7.36
CA ILE A 482 -27.52 -21.91 -6.65
C ILE A 482 -26.75 -23.18 -6.32
N ASN A 483 -26.59 -23.50 -5.04
CA ASN A 483 -25.94 -24.73 -4.58
C ASN A 483 -26.96 -25.81 -4.14
N ASP A 484 -28.13 -25.39 -3.62
CA ASP A 484 -29.19 -26.31 -3.17
C ASP A 484 -30.58 -25.66 -3.29
N PHE A 485 -31.55 -26.39 -3.84
CA PHE A 485 -32.96 -25.98 -3.98
C PHE A 485 -33.85 -26.26 -2.74
N ALA A 486 -33.25 -26.63 -1.60
CA ALA A 486 -33.98 -26.83 -0.35
C ALA A 486 -34.72 -25.55 0.11
N PRO A 487 -35.96 -25.62 0.62
CA PRO A 487 -36.68 -24.43 1.08
C PRO A 487 -35.95 -23.66 2.19
N GLY A 488 -36.00 -22.33 2.15
CA GLY A 488 -35.38 -21.46 3.17
C GLY A 488 -33.86 -21.36 3.06
N GLY A 489 -33.33 -21.40 1.83
CA GLY A 489 -31.90 -21.37 1.53
C GLY A 489 -31.38 -20.01 1.07
N GLU A 490 -32.13 -18.94 1.28
CA GLU A 490 -31.78 -17.59 0.83
C GLU A 490 -30.52 -17.11 1.56
N GLY A 491 -29.53 -16.59 0.83
CA GLY A 491 -28.26 -16.13 1.41
C GLY A 491 -27.31 -17.24 1.91
N GLY A 492 -27.76 -18.50 1.91
CA GLY A 492 -26.99 -19.63 2.43
C GLY A 492 -26.77 -20.76 1.41
N THR A 493 -27.77 -21.09 0.60
CA THR A 493 -27.68 -22.11 -0.46
C THR A 493 -28.00 -21.57 -1.85
N TRP A 494 -28.46 -20.32 -1.95
CA TRP A 494 -28.41 -19.48 -3.14
C TRP A 494 -28.23 -18.02 -2.73
N ASP A 495 -27.88 -17.18 -3.69
CA ASP A 495 -27.55 -15.78 -3.42
C ASP A 495 -28.73 -14.93 -2.96
N LEU A 496 -28.46 -13.94 -2.12
CA LEU A 496 -29.43 -12.95 -1.67
C LEU A 496 -28.84 -11.54 -1.68
N LEU A 497 -29.60 -10.59 -2.21
CA LEU A 497 -29.42 -9.17 -2.00
C LEU A 497 -30.48 -8.66 -1.02
N THR A 498 -30.06 -8.07 0.10
CA THR A 498 -30.96 -7.39 1.03
C THR A 498 -30.74 -5.88 0.96
N ALA A 499 -31.82 -5.11 0.93
CA ALA A 499 -31.73 -3.65 1.01
C ALA A 499 -32.84 -2.96 1.81
N ASP A 500 -32.65 -1.70 2.22
CA ASP A 500 -33.79 -0.90 2.67
C ASP A 500 -34.59 -0.39 1.46
N GLU A 501 -33.91 0.10 0.44
CA GLU A 501 -34.55 0.57 -0.81
C GLU A 501 -33.90 -0.07 -2.04
N LEU A 502 -34.73 -0.63 -2.93
CA LEU A 502 -34.31 -1.14 -4.23
C LEU A 502 -35.04 -0.38 -5.35
N VAL A 503 -34.27 0.33 -6.16
CA VAL A 503 -34.75 1.21 -7.23
C VAL A 503 -34.27 0.72 -8.58
N PHE A 504 -35.20 0.47 -9.49
CA PHE A 504 -34.93 0.25 -10.91
C PHE A 504 -35.13 1.57 -11.66
N THR A 505 -34.09 2.04 -12.36
CA THR A 505 -34.03 3.40 -12.92
C THR A 505 -34.23 3.50 -14.43
N GLU A 506 -34.25 2.37 -15.15
CA GLU A 506 -34.38 2.31 -16.62
C GLU A 506 -35.72 1.69 -17.05
N SER A 507 -36.03 1.75 -18.36
CA SER A 507 -37.37 1.42 -18.88
C SER A 507 -37.38 0.59 -20.18
N GLY A 508 -36.23 0.09 -20.64
CA GLY A 508 -36.09 -0.76 -21.82
C GLY A 508 -36.13 -2.27 -21.50
N ALA A 509 -36.73 -3.06 -22.39
CA ALA A 509 -36.75 -4.52 -22.24
C ALA A 509 -35.33 -5.11 -22.38
N GLY A 510 -34.96 -6.02 -21.47
CA GLY A 510 -33.62 -6.63 -21.42
C GLY A 510 -32.55 -5.77 -20.73
N ASP A 511 -32.96 -4.72 -20.02
CA ASP A 511 -32.05 -3.82 -19.32
C ASP A 511 -31.43 -4.45 -18.07
N TYR A 512 -32.00 -5.51 -17.47
CA TYR A 512 -31.45 -6.12 -16.26
C TYR A 512 -31.08 -7.58 -16.50
N LEU A 513 -29.80 -7.94 -16.36
CA LEU A 513 -29.34 -9.31 -16.60
C LEU A 513 -29.29 -10.11 -15.30
N ILE A 514 -29.97 -11.25 -15.25
CA ILE A 514 -29.77 -12.29 -14.24
C ILE A 514 -28.97 -13.42 -14.87
N SER A 515 -27.73 -13.64 -14.41
CA SER A 515 -26.88 -14.74 -14.84
C SER A 515 -27.00 -15.88 -13.85
N VAL A 516 -27.69 -16.96 -14.23
CA VAL A 516 -27.98 -18.10 -13.35
C VAL A 516 -26.90 -19.17 -13.51
N SER A 517 -26.27 -19.53 -12.39
CA SER A 517 -25.32 -20.64 -12.32
C SER A 517 -25.75 -21.65 -11.26
N SER A 518 -25.42 -22.92 -11.47
CA SER A 518 -25.55 -23.94 -10.43
C SER A 518 -24.17 -24.40 -9.97
N LEU A 519 -24.06 -24.68 -8.68
CA LEU A 519 -22.83 -25.07 -8.01
C LEU A 519 -22.96 -26.48 -7.41
N SER A 520 -21.84 -27.19 -7.36
CA SER A 520 -21.63 -28.36 -6.52
C SER A 520 -20.61 -28.03 -5.45
N GLY A 521 -21.05 -27.45 -4.33
CA GLY A 521 -20.19 -26.85 -3.34
C GLY A 521 -19.82 -25.42 -3.74
N ALA A 522 -18.53 -25.16 -3.97
CA ALA A 522 -17.99 -23.84 -4.32
C ALA A 522 -17.50 -23.76 -5.78
N ILE A 523 -17.88 -24.73 -6.62
CA ILE A 523 -17.47 -24.80 -8.03
C ILE A 523 -18.69 -25.07 -8.90
N PRO A 524 -18.66 -24.69 -10.20
CA PRO A 524 -19.74 -24.99 -11.12
C PRO A 524 -20.08 -26.50 -11.16
N GLY A 525 -21.36 -26.83 -11.04
CA GLY A 525 -21.84 -28.21 -10.99
C GLY A 525 -23.35 -28.33 -10.81
N GLU A 526 -23.88 -29.54 -10.69
CA GLU A 526 -25.31 -29.75 -10.44
C GLU A 526 -25.66 -29.37 -8.98
N ALA A 527 -26.61 -28.44 -8.82
CA ALA A 527 -27.16 -28.05 -7.52
C ALA A 527 -27.94 -29.20 -6.89
N LEU A 528 -27.91 -29.28 -5.56
CA LEU A 528 -28.63 -30.30 -4.80
C LEU A 528 -30.14 -30.05 -4.79
N ASN A 529 -30.91 -31.13 -4.59
CA ASN A 529 -32.37 -31.13 -4.43
C ASN A 529 -33.19 -30.51 -5.57
N PHE A 530 -32.58 -30.35 -6.75
CA PHE A 530 -33.31 -29.99 -7.96
C PHE A 530 -34.07 -31.20 -8.53
N ASP A 531 -35.38 -31.05 -8.72
CA ASP A 531 -36.27 -31.95 -9.43
C ASP A 531 -36.72 -31.27 -10.72
N LEU A 532 -36.33 -31.85 -11.86
CA LEU A 532 -36.68 -31.33 -13.18
C LEU A 532 -38.19 -31.24 -13.42
N ASN A 533 -39.01 -31.92 -12.61
CA ASN A 533 -40.48 -31.94 -12.69
C ASN A 533 -41.18 -31.04 -11.64
N ALA A 534 -40.43 -30.25 -10.88
CA ALA A 534 -40.97 -29.31 -9.91
C ALA A 534 -40.87 -27.86 -10.39
N ASP A 535 -41.79 -27.02 -9.88
CA ASP A 535 -41.69 -25.57 -9.99
C ASP A 535 -40.91 -25.02 -8.78
N TYR A 536 -40.09 -23.99 -9.00
CA TYR A 536 -39.33 -23.30 -7.95
C TYR A 536 -39.55 -21.79 -8.00
N SER A 537 -39.50 -21.17 -6.82
CA SER A 537 -39.57 -19.73 -6.64
C SER A 537 -38.50 -19.33 -5.63
N LEU A 538 -37.35 -18.89 -6.13
CA LEU A 538 -36.16 -18.60 -5.34
C LEU A 538 -36.08 -17.09 -5.11
N MET A 539 -36.16 -16.64 -3.85
CA MET A 539 -35.97 -15.22 -3.53
C MET A 539 -34.50 -14.86 -3.72
N PHE A 540 -34.21 -13.87 -4.56
CA PHE A 540 -32.83 -13.41 -4.81
C PHE A 540 -32.60 -11.96 -4.40
N ALA A 541 -33.67 -11.19 -4.18
CA ALA A 541 -33.57 -9.86 -3.62
C ALA A 541 -34.76 -9.54 -2.70
N GLN A 542 -34.53 -8.78 -1.64
CA GLN A 542 -35.57 -8.24 -0.77
C GLN A 542 -35.28 -6.79 -0.41
N ALA A 543 -36.32 -5.96 -0.33
CA ALA A 543 -36.21 -4.60 0.15
C ALA A 543 -37.39 -4.17 1.04
N ASN A 544 -37.19 -3.14 1.87
CA ASN A 544 -38.32 -2.49 2.55
C ASN A 544 -39.17 -1.67 1.56
N LEU A 545 -38.54 -1.06 0.56
CA LEU A 545 -39.17 -0.33 -0.54
C LEU A 545 -38.65 -0.81 -1.91
N LEU A 546 -39.56 -1.23 -2.78
CA LEU A 546 -39.27 -1.61 -4.16
C LEU A 546 -39.93 -0.63 -5.13
N THR A 547 -39.16 -0.01 -6.02
CA THR A 547 -39.68 0.91 -7.04
C THR A 547 -39.13 0.62 -8.43
N GLY A 548 -39.92 0.91 -9.47
CA GLY A 548 -39.50 0.75 -10.87
C GLY A 548 -39.49 -0.69 -11.41
N PHE A 549 -39.88 -1.69 -10.62
CA PHE A 549 -39.89 -3.08 -11.06
C PHE A 549 -40.88 -3.32 -12.22
N ASP A 550 -40.36 -3.90 -13.31
CA ASP A 550 -41.14 -4.51 -14.39
C ASP A 550 -40.43 -5.78 -14.85
N ALA A 551 -41.12 -6.93 -14.74
CA ALA A 551 -40.58 -8.24 -15.09
C ALA A 551 -40.14 -8.34 -16.56
N ALA A 552 -40.71 -7.53 -17.47
CA ALA A 552 -40.35 -7.53 -18.88
C ALA A 552 -38.98 -6.89 -19.16
N LEU A 553 -38.39 -6.20 -18.17
CA LEU A 553 -37.07 -5.58 -18.28
C LEU A 553 -35.93 -6.53 -17.94
N PHE A 554 -36.23 -7.73 -17.42
CA PHE A 554 -35.22 -8.72 -17.05
C PHE A 554 -34.95 -9.71 -18.18
N ASP A 555 -33.67 -9.82 -18.53
CA ASP A 555 -33.13 -10.93 -19.32
C ASP A 555 -32.49 -11.95 -18.37
N ILE A 556 -32.70 -13.23 -18.68
CA ILE A 556 -32.18 -14.33 -17.86
C ILE A 556 -31.26 -15.18 -18.73
N ASP A 557 -29.98 -15.19 -18.37
CA ASP A 557 -29.00 -16.11 -18.93
C ASP A 557 -28.83 -17.30 -17.99
N ALA A 558 -29.43 -18.43 -18.35
CA ALA A 558 -29.31 -19.69 -17.61
C ALA A 558 -28.26 -20.64 -18.20
N SER A 559 -27.32 -20.14 -19.02
CA SER A 559 -26.28 -20.97 -19.62
C SER A 559 -25.30 -21.57 -18.60
N GLY A 560 -25.18 -20.96 -17.42
CA GLY A 560 -24.39 -21.48 -16.30
C GLY A 560 -25.09 -22.56 -15.46
N PHE A 561 -26.38 -22.82 -15.69
CA PHE A 561 -27.16 -23.81 -14.95
C PHE A 561 -26.94 -25.22 -15.52
N GLN A 562 -26.36 -26.12 -14.71
CA GLN A 562 -25.90 -27.44 -15.15
C GLN A 562 -26.87 -28.58 -14.87
N ASN A 563 -27.83 -28.42 -13.96
CA ASN A 563 -28.86 -29.45 -13.75
C ASN A 563 -29.69 -29.63 -15.03
N ALA A 564 -30.07 -30.88 -15.32
CA ALA A 564 -30.92 -31.19 -16.46
C ALA A 564 -32.31 -30.53 -16.31
N THR A 565 -32.66 -29.62 -17.22
CA THR A 565 -33.97 -28.93 -17.23
C THR A 565 -35.01 -29.70 -18.04
N ALA A 566 -36.30 -29.46 -17.75
CA ALA A 566 -37.38 -29.96 -18.59
C ALA A 566 -37.41 -29.21 -19.93
N VAL A 567 -37.83 -29.90 -21.00
CA VAL A 567 -37.82 -29.37 -22.38
C VAL A 567 -38.63 -28.08 -22.53
N ASP A 568 -39.71 -27.97 -21.76
CA ASP A 568 -40.64 -26.82 -21.79
C ASP A 568 -40.54 -25.95 -20.54
N ALA A 569 -39.42 -26.01 -19.81
CA ALA A 569 -39.19 -25.14 -18.66
C ALA A 569 -38.81 -23.72 -19.09
N ALA A 570 -39.22 -22.74 -18.30
CA ALA A 570 -38.88 -21.34 -18.49
C ALA A 570 -38.47 -20.70 -17.16
N TRP A 571 -37.48 -19.81 -17.26
CA TRP A 571 -37.09 -18.92 -16.17
C TRP A 571 -37.82 -17.58 -16.31
N SER A 572 -38.21 -16.97 -15.18
CA SER A 572 -38.84 -15.65 -15.17
C SER A 572 -38.65 -14.96 -13.82
N VAL A 573 -38.63 -13.63 -13.82
CA VAL A 573 -38.60 -12.82 -12.58
C VAL A 573 -40.02 -12.40 -12.18
N SER A 574 -40.32 -12.42 -10.89
CA SER A 574 -41.56 -11.88 -10.33
C SER A 574 -41.28 -11.09 -9.05
N SER A 575 -42.25 -10.28 -8.61
CA SER A 575 -42.19 -9.56 -7.34
C SER A 575 -43.38 -9.87 -6.44
N GLN A 576 -43.16 -9.98 -5.14
CA GLN A 576 -44.21 -10.04 -4.12
C GLN A 576 -43.73 -9.35 -2.84
N ASP A 577 -44.52 -8.44 -2.26
CA ASP A 577 -44.23 -7.79 -0.98
C ASP A 577 -42.81 -7.19 -0.89
N SER A 578 -42.41 -6.43 -1.91
CA SER A 578 -41.06 -5.84 -2.06
C SER A 578 -39.90 -6.87 -2.13
N LYS A 579 -40.20 -8.12 -2.46
CA LYS A 579 -39.23 -9.19 -2.71
C LYS A 579 -39.24 -9.59 -4.17
N LEU A 580 -38.09 -9.95 -4.72
CA LEU A 580 -37.94 -10.45 -6.07
C LEU A 580 -37.61 -11.94 -6.05
N PHE A 581 -38.26 -12.67 -6.96
CA PHE A 581 -38.12 -14.10 -7.09
C PHE A 581 -37.71 -14.48 -8.49
N LEU A 582 -36.72 -15.37 -8.59
CA LEU A 582 -36.42 -16.11 -9.80
C LEU A 582 -37.27 -17.38 -9.81
N ASN A 583 -38.12 -17.50 -10.82
CA ASN A 583 -39.06 -18.59 -10.96
C ASN A 583 -38.56 -19.55 -12.04
N TYR A 584 -38.40 -20.82 -11.69
CA TYR A 584 -38.30 -21.91 -12.65
C TYR A 584 -39.68 -22.56 -12.73
N ARG A 585 -40.31 -22.52 -13.90
CA ARG A 585 -41.62 -23.12 -14.12
C ARG A 585 -41.59 -24.06 -15.29
N ILE A 586 -42.21 -25.21 -15.12
CA ILE A 586 -42.46 -26.12 -16.23
C ILE A 586 -43.73 -25.62 -16.89
N SER A 587 -43.63 -25.21 -18.16
CA SER A 587 -44.84 -24.89 -18.91
C SER A 587 -45.69 -26.16 -18.91
N ALA A 588 -46.86 -26.10 -18.29
CA ALA A 588 -47.82 -27.18 -18.40
C ALA A 588 -48.07 -27.39 -19.90
N VAL A 589 -47.52 -28.48 -20.45
CA VAL A 589 -47.89 -28.94 -21.79
C VAL A 589 -49.41 -28.95 -21.77
N PRO A 590 -50.12 -28.18 -22.62
CA PRO A 590 -51.56 -28.22 -22.63
C PRO A 590 -51.92 -29.68 -22.77
N GLU A 591 -52.48 -30.27 -21.72
CA GLU A 591 -52.87 -31.67 -21.76
C GLU A 591 -53.65 -31.82 -23.06
N PRO A 592 -53.26 -32.72 -24.00
CA PRO A 592 -53.93 -32.82 -25.28
C PRO A 592 -55.40 -32.99 -24.93
N THR A 593 -56.17 -31.92 -25.14
CA THR A 593 -57.45 -31.76 -24.44
C THR A 593 -58.18 -33.08 -24.59
N SER A 594 -58.65 -33.67 -23.50
CA SER A 594 -59.30 -34.98 -23.57
C SER A 594 -60.48 -34.94 -24.58
N LEU A 595 -60.98 -33.73 -24.88
CA LEU A 595 -61.86 -33.36 -26.00
C LEU A 595 -61.35 -33.78 -27.40
N GLY A 596 -60.05 -33.72 -27.70
CA GLY A 596 -59.43 -34.24 -28.92
C GLY A 596 -59.53 -35.77 -29.03
N LEU A 597 -59.31 -36.50 -27.93
CA LEU A 597 -59.47 -37.95 -27.92
C LEU A 597 -60.95 -38.37 -27.96
N PHE A 598 -61.83 -37.66 -27.26
CA PHE A 598 -63.28 -37.91 -27.30
C PHE A 598 -63.93 -37.52 -28.63
N SER A 599 -63.42 -36.50 -29.33
CA SER A 599 -63.93 -36.14 -30.67
C SER A 599 -63.53 -37.17 -31.73
N VAL A 600 -62.30 -37.72 -31.67
CA VAL A 600 -61.89 -38.84 -32.55
C VAL A 600 -62.65 -40.13 -32.24
N LEU A 601 -62.86 -40.45 -30.95
CA LEU A 601 -63.67 -41.62 -30.56
C LEU A 601 -65.16 -41.43 -30.90
N GLY A 602 -65.70 -40.21 -30.78
CA GLY A 602 -67.05 -39.85 -31.21
C GLY A 602 -67.25 -39.95 -32.73
N LEU A 603 -66.25 -39.56 -33.52
CA LEU A 603 -66.23 -39.74 -34.98
C LEU A 603 -66.09 -41.22 -35.37
N ALA A 604 -65.26 -42.00 -34.68
CA ALA A 604 -65.14 -43.45 -34.90
C ALA A 604 -66.44 -44.21 -34.54
N TRP A 605 -67.14 -43.79 -33.48
CA TRP A 605 -68.40 -44.41 -33.09
C TRP A 605 -69.57 -44.03 -34.00
N SER A 606 -69.65 -42.77 -34.43
CA SER A 606 -70.69 -42.31 -35.37
C SER A 606 -70.53 -42.93 -36.76
N THR A 607 -69.30 -43.12 -37.24
CA THR A 607 -69.03 -43.85 -38.50
C THR A 607 -69.33 -45.36 -38.39
N ARG A 608 -69.05 -45.99 -37.24
CA ARG A 608 -69.43 -47.39 -36.98
C ARG A 608 -70.95 -47.61 -36.92
N ARG A 609 -71.71 -46.64 -36.40
CA ARG A 609 -73.19 -46.72 -36.36
C ARG A 609 -73.83 -46.60 -37.73
N ARG A 610 -73.23 -45.85 -38.67
CA ARG A 610 -73.71 -45.76 -40.06
C ARG A 610 -73.46 -47.03 -40.90
N ARG A 611 -72.47 -47.86 -40.54
CA ARG A 611 -72.20 -49.15 -41.24
C ARG A 611 -73.09 -50.32 -40.79
N ARG A 612 -73.88 -50.16 -39.72
CA ARG A 612 -74.76 -51.20 -39.16
C ARG A 612 -76.26 -50.97 -39.41
N ARG A 613 -76.63 -49.92 -40.14
CA ARG A 613 -77.92 -49.76 -40.80
C ARG A 613 -77.72 -50.00 -42.27
#